data_AF-A0A3D2MFF8-F1
#
_entry.id   AF-A0A3D2MFF8-F1
#
_cell.length_a   1.000
_cell.length_b   1.000
_cell.length_c   1.000
_cell.angle_alpha   90.00
_cell.angle_beta   90.00
_cell.angle_gamma   90.00
#
_symmetry.space_group_name_H-M   'P 1'
#
loop_
_entity.id
_entity.type
_entity.pdbx_description
1 polymer ?
#
loop_
_entity_poly.entity_id
_entity_poly.type
_entity_poly.pdbx_seq_one_letter_code
_entity_poly.pdbx_strand_id
1 'polypeptide(L)' 'IEPDILNRYDAMRRTKQGRAVSKVEQNSCQWCRVILTPSELQRVRTGPELQTCTNCGRILYYDR' A
#
# COMPACT_ATOMS: atom_id res chain seq x y z
N ILE A 1 8.43 -12.86 13.10
CA ILE A 1 8.05 -12.37 11.76
C ILE A 1 8.40 -13.49 10.79
N GLU A 2 7.44 -14.01 10.04
CA GLU A 2 7.72 -15.08 9.08
C GLU A 2 8.67 -14.60 7.96
N PRO A 3 9.65 -15.44 7.56
CA PRO A 3 10.67 -15.05 6.60
C PRO A 3 10.13 -14.75 5.19
N ASP A 4 8.97 -15.30 4.83
CA ASP A 4 8.33 -15.06 3.52
C ASP A 4 7.85 -13.61 3.35
N ILE A 5 7.28 -13.03 4.40
CA ILE A 5 6.85 -11.62 4.43
C ILE A 5 8.05 -10.68 4.32
N LEU A 6 9.17 -11.05 4.96
CA LEU A 6 10.42 -10.30 4.94
C LEU A 6 11.04 -10.26 3.53
N ASN A 7 11.11 -11.40 2.86
CA ASN A 7 11.61 -11.48 1.49
C ASN A 7 10.77 -10.66 0.51
N ARG A 8 9.44 -10.72 0.64
CA ARG A 8 8.52 -9.96 -0.21
C ARG A 8 8.69 -8.45 0.01
N TYR A 9 8.80 -8.02 1.27
CA TYR A 9 9.07 -6.62 1.61
C TYR A 9 10.41 -6.14 1.01
N ASP A 10 11.49 -6.90 1.15
CA ASP A 10 12.81 -6.51 0.65
C ASP A 10 12.87 -6.43 -0.88
N ALA A 11 12.21 -7.35 -1.59
CA ALA A 11 12.09 -7.30 -3.05
C ALA A 11 11.34 -6.04 -3.52
N MET A 12 10.24 -5.69 -2.85
CA MET A 12 9.50 -4.45 -3.15
C MET A 12 10.31 -3.20 -2.75
N ARG A 13 11.04 -3.25 -1.65
CA ARG A 13 11.89 -2.15 -1.19
C ARG A 13 12.98 -1.81 -2.22
N ARG A 14 13.63 -2.82 -2.80
CA ARG A 14 14.66 -2.64 -3.84
C ARG A 14 14.10 -2.01 -5.13
N THR A 15 12.90 -2.42 -5.54
CA THR A 15 12.28 -1.97 -6.80
C THR A 15 11.52 -0.64 -6.70
N LYS A 16 11.10 -0.23 -5.50
CA LYS A 16 10.26 0.96 -5.26
C LYS A 16 10.99 2.08 -4.49
N GLN A 17 12.28 2.28 -4.79
CA GLN A 17 13.11 3.35 -4.20
C GLN A 17 13.14 3.32 -2.66
N GLY A 18 13.20 2.14 -2.07
CA GLY A 18 13.34 1.99 -0.62
C GLY A 18 12.04 2.06 0.19
N ARG A 19 10.86 2.24 -0.44
CA ARG A 19 9.55 2.25 0.24
C ARG A 19 8.53 1.38 -0.51
N ALA A 20 8.24 0.21 0.03
CA ALA A 20 7.22 -0.72 -0.48
C ALA A 20 5.78 -0.36 -0.06
N VAL A 21 5.65 0.45 0.99
CA VAL A 21 4.39 0.76 1.68
C VAL A 21 4.10 2.25 1.59
N SER A 22 2.81 2.61 1.46
CA SER A 22 2.32 3.98 1.46
C SER A 22 1.08 4.10 2.35
N LYS A 23 1.01 5.19 3.12
CA LYS A 23 -0.20 5.53 3.88
C LYS A 23 -1.29 5.95 2.91
N VAL A 24 -2.54 5.61 3.25
CA VAL A 24 -3.72 6.23 2.66
C VAL A 24 -4.23 7.29 3.63
N GLU A 25 -4.23 8.54 3.17
CA GLU A 25 -4.71 9.68 3.93
C GLU A 25 -5.40 10.66 2.98
N GLN A 26 -6.44 11.36 3.44
CA GLN A 26 -7.25 12.24 2.59
C GLN A 26 -7.69 11.57 1.28
N ASN A 27 -8.11 10.30 1.36
CA ASN A 27 -8.54 9.49 0.22
C ASN A 27 -7.46 9.28 -0.87
N SER A 28 -6.18 9.49 -0.55
CA SER A 28 -5.10 9.45 -1.53
C SER A 28 -3.90 8.62 -1.05
N CYS A 29 -3.19 8.05 -2.02
CA CYS A 29 -1.91 7.38 -1.79
C CYS A 29 -0.85 8.44 -1.51
N GLN A 30 -0.33 8.49 -0.29
CA GLN A 30 0.62 9.53 0.13
C GLN A 30 1.96 9.51 -0.63
N TRP A 31 2.26 8.44 -1.37
CA TRP A 31 3.44 8.37 -2.21
C TRP A 31 3.24 8.96 -3.61
N CYS A 32 2.30 8.44 -4.41
CA CYS A 32 2.10 8.91 -5.79
C CYS A 32 1.05 10.02 -5.92
N ARG A 33 0.38 10.36 -4.81
CA ARG A 33 -0.70 11.35 -4.73
C ARG A 33 -1.92 11.03 -5.61
N VAL A 34 -2.07 9.78 -6.06
CA VAL A 34 -3.29 9.37 -6.75
C VAL A 34 -4.45 9.35 -5.74
N ILE A 35 -5.59 9.88 -6.16
CA ILE A 35 -6.85 9.76 -5.42
C ILE A 35 -7.38 8.35 -5.66
N LEU A 36 -7.66 7.64 -4.57
CA LEU A 36 -8.26 6.32 -4.64
C LEU A 36 -9.76 6.45 -4.93
N THR A 37 -10.30 5.52 -5.71
CA THR A 37 -11.74 5.37 -5.90
C THR A 37 -12.44 4.99 -4.58
N PRO A 38 -13.75 5.27 -4.43
CA PRO A 38 -14.52 4.87 -3.25
C PRO A 38 -14.41 3.38 -2.93
N SER A 39 -14.40 2.52 -3.97
CA SER A 39 -14.26 1.08 -3.83
C SER A 39 -12.88 0.67 -3.31
N GLU A 40 -11.80 1.31 -3.78
CA GLU A 40 -10.44 1.09 -3.26
C GLU A 40 -10.32 1.54 -1.80
N LEU A 41 -10.89 2.69 -1.46
CA LEU A 41 -10.90 3.19 -0.08
C LEU A 41 -11.66 2.26 0.85
N GLN A 42 -12.81 1.75 0.42
CA GLN A 42 -13.56 0.77 1.19
C GLN A 42 -12.72 -0.48 1.44
N ARG A 43 -12.11 -1.05 0.39
CA ARG A 43 -11.24 -2.23 0.53
C ARG A 43 -10.05 -1.98 1.46
N VAL A 44 -9.41 -0.82 1.37
CA VAL A 44 -8.29 -0.44 2.25
C VAL A 44 -8.74 -0.29 3.71
N ARG A 45 -9.97 0.21 3.97
CA ARG A 45 -10.49 0.45 5.31
C ARG A 45 -11.11 -0.77 6.00
N THR A 46 -11.71 -1.68 5.24
CA THR A 46 -12.46 -2.83 5.78
C THR A 46 -11.93 -4.19 5.34
N GLY A 47 -11.05 -4.24 4.34
CA GLY A 47 -10.53 -5.49 3.81
C GLY A 47 -9.52 -6.15 4.75
N PRO A 48 -9.60 -7.48 4.95
CA PRO A 48 -8.57 -8.23 5.66
C PRO A 48 -7.28 -8.41 4.83
N GLU A 49 -7.34 -8.12 3.52
CA GLU A 49 -6.24 -8.32 2.58
C GLU A 49 -5.44 -7.03 2.33
N LEU A 50 -4.12 -7.17 2.23
CA LEU A 50 -3.20 -6.09 1.86
C LEU A 50 -3.52 -5.57 0.45
N GLN A 51 -4.06 -4.36 0.38
CA GLN A 51 -4.35 -3.69 -0.88
C GLN A 51 -3.09 -3.02 -1.43
N THR A 52 -2.98 -2.92 -2.75
CA THR A 52 -1.91 -2.17 -3.42
C THR A 52 -2.48 -1.03 -4.26
N CYS A 53 -1.76 0.08 -4.31
CA CYS A 53 -2.08 1.21 -5.15
C CYS A 53 -2.06 0.81 -6.62
N THR A 54 -3.17 1.01 -7.33
CA THR A 54 -3.30 0.73 -8.77
C THR A 54 -2.35 1.58 -9.63
N ASN A 55 -1.99 2.78 -9.18
CA ASN A 55 -1.09 3.68 -9.90
C ASN A 55 0.40 3.38 -9.70
N CYS A 56 0.85 3.12 -8.47
CA CYS A 56 2.28 2.95 -8.18
C CYS A 56 2.69 1.55 -7.70
N GLY A 57 1.72 0.68 -7.43
CA GLY A 57 1.93 -0.69 -6.96
C GLY A 57 2.40 -0.82 -5.51
N ARG A 58 2.42 0.25 -4.71
CA ARG A 58 2.79 0.19 -3.29
C ARG A 58 1.67 -0.41 -2.45
N ILE A 59 2.02 -1.14 -1.41
CA ILE A 59 1.06 -1.62 -0.41
C ILE A 59 0.47 -0.41 0.31
N LEU A 60 -0.84 -0.38 0.38
CA LEU A 60 -1.61 0.66 1.05
C LEU A 60 -1.92 0.21 2.47
N TYR A 61 -1.62 1.06 3.44
CA TYR A 61 -2.06 0.88 4.82
C TYR A 61 -2.91 2.08 5.24
N TYR A 62 -3.88 1.80 6.10
CA TYR A 62 -4.74 2.80 6.72
C TYR A 62 -4.51 2.76 8.22
N ASP A 63 -4.02 3.87 8.76
CA ASP A 63 -3.78 4.05 10.19
C ASP A 63 -5.10 4.59 10.78
N ARG A 64 -5.72 3.82 11.68
CA ARG A 64 -6.99 4.16 12.32
C ARG A 64 -6.78 5.09 13.50
#